data_AF-A0A392NXJ4-F1
#
_entry.id   AF-A0A392NXJ4-F1
#
_cell.length_a   1.000
_cell.length_b   1.000
_cell.length_c   1.000
_cell.angle_alpha   90.00
_cell.angle_beta   90.00
_cell.angle_gamma   90.00
#
_symmetry.space_group_name_H-M   'P 1'
#
loop_
_entity.id
_entity.type
_entity.pdbx_description
1 polymer ?
#
loop_
_entity_poly.entity_id
_entity_poly.type
_entity_poly.pdbx_seq_one_letter_code
_entity_poly.pdbx_strand_id
1 'polypeptide(L)'
;GLTKEDGETLERCIAMTKRGKFPPLMVVYDSCQGYTVEADGLIKDMTFIAEYTGDVDYLKKRESDDCDSMMTLLLTAEGDNSLVICADKRGNIARFISGINNHTP
;
A
#
# COMPACT_ATOMS: atom_id res chain seq x y z
N GLY A 1 -6.15 -9.31 15.15
CA GLY A 1 -7.05 -8.88 14.06
C GLY A 1 -7.53 -7.47 14.35
N LEU A 2 -8.05 -6.75 13.34
CA LEU A 2 -8.64 -5.42 13.53
C LEU A 2 -9.77 -5.45 14.56
N THR A 3 -9.92 -4.36 15.33
CA THR A 3 -11.09 -4.22 16.20
C THR A 3 -12.35 -4.00 15.36
N LYS A 4 -13.52 -4.21 15.96
CA LYS A 4 -14.80 -3.94 15.29
C LYS A 4 -14.92 -2.48 14.85
N GLU A 5 -14.49 -1.55 15.70
CA GLU A 5 -14.53 -0.11 15.44
C GLU A 5 -13.62 0.29 14.27
N ASP A 6 -12.39 -0.23 14.24
CA ASP A 6 -11.47 -0.01 13.11
C ASP A 6 -12.02 -0.63 11.82
N GLY A 7 -12.64 -1.81 11.91
CA GLY A 7 -13.29 -2.47 10.77
C GLY A 7 -14.44 -1.65 10.19
N GLU A 8 -15.29 -1.08 11.03
CA GLU A 8 -16.35 -0.17 10.60
C GLU A 8 -15.80 1.11 9.95
N THR A 9 -14.68 1.62 10.45
CA THR A 9 -13.98 2.78 9.86
C THR A 9 -13.43 2.45 8.47
N LEU A 10 -12.79 1.30 8.31
CA LEU A 10 -12.29 0.82 7.02
C LEU A 10 -13.42 0.69 5.99
N GLU A 11 -14.54 0.06 6.36
CA GLU A 11 -15.70 -0.09 5.48
C GLU A 11 -16.29 1.25 5.04
N ARG A 12 -16.30 2.26 5.94
CA ARG A 12 -16.69 3.63 5.59
C ARG A 12 -15.76 4.22 4.55
N CYS A 13 -14.44 4.07 4.69
CA CYS A 13 -13.47 4.55 3.69
C CYS A 13 -13.63 3.86 2.33
N ILE A 14 -13.87 2.55 2.31
CA ILE A 14 -14.16 1.80 1.08
C ILE A 14 -15.43 2.33 0.41
N ALA A 15 -16.51 2.54 1.19
CA ALA A 15 -17.77 3.08 0.67
C ALA A 15 -17.65 4.51 0.13
N MET A 16 -16.83 5.35 0.76
CA MET A 16 -16.50 6.69 0.26
C MET A 16 -15.78 6.63 -1.09
N THR A 17 -14.75 5.79 -1.18
CA THR A 17 -13.95 5.60 -2.40
C THR A 17 -14.83 5.13 -3.57
N LYS A 18 -15.72 4.15 -3.33
CA LYS A 18 -16.70 3.67 -4.34
C LYS A 18 -17.66 4.75 -4.85
N ARG A 19 -17.83 5.85 -4.09
CA ARG A 19 -18.68 7.01 -4.45
C ARG A 19 -17.85 8.18 -4.99
N GLY A 20 -16.58 7.98 -5.32
CA GLY A 20 -15.69 9.01 -5.84
C GLY A 20 -15.14 9.98 -4.79
N LYS A 21 -15.28 9.66 -3.49
CA LYS A 21 -14.66 10.42 -2.41
C LYS A 21 -13.34 9.75 -2.02
N PHE A 22 -12.25 10.30 -2.52
CA PHE A 22 -10.89 9.82 -2.27
C PHE A 22 -10.21 10.59 -1.13
N PRO A 23 -9.21 10.01 -0.45
CA PRO A 23 -8.36 10.76 0.47
C PRO A 23 -7.66 11.92 -0.30
N PRO A 24 -7.32 13.03 0.37
CA PRO A 24 -6.70 14.20 -0.26
C PRO A 24 -5.23 13.91 -0.56
N LEU A 25 -4.98 13.07 -1.57
CA LEU A 25 -3.67 12.61 -2.00
C LEU A 25 -3.50 12.87 -3.48
N MET A 26 -2.30 13.28 -3.88
CA MET A 26 -1.92 13.49 -5.27
C MET A 26 -0.69 12.66 -5.62
N VAL A 27 -0.73 11.99 -6.77
CA VAL A 27 0.46 11.34 -7.33
C VAL A 27 1.22 12.39 -8.14
N VAL A 28 2.49 12.63 -7.78
CA VAL A 28 3.34 13.65 -8.39
C VAL A 28 4.60 12.99 -8.92
N TYR A 29 5.16 13.48 -10.04
CA TYR A 29 6.46 13.02 -10.53
C TYR A 29 7.58 13.90 -9.95
N ASP A 30 8.54 13.26 -9.30
CA ASP A 30 9.78 13.83 -8.81
C ASP A 30 10.97 13.23 -9.58
N SER A 31 11.93 14.07 -9.97
CA SER A 31 13.06 13.62 -10.80
C SER A 31 14.04 12.69 -10.08
N CYS A 32 14.06 12.71 -8.75
CA CYS A 32 14.97 11.90 -7.93
C CYS A 32 14.33 10.59 -7.46
N GLN A 33 13.01 10.58 -7.25
CA GLN A 33 12.27 9.46 -6.67
C GLN A 33 11.30 8.78 -7.63
N GLY A 34 11.04 9.35 -8.80
CA GLY A 34 9.98 8.89 -9.70
C GLY A 34 8.61 9.36 -9.22
N TYR A 35 7.60 8.49 -9.28
CA TYR A 35 6.26 8.85 -8.79
C TYR A 35 6.19 8.79 -7.27
N THR A 36 5.74 9.88 -6.65
CA THR A 36 5.56 10.05 -5.21
C THR A 36 4.09 10.34 -4.89
N VAL A 37 3.72 10.28 -3.61
CA VAL A 37 2.39 10.67 -3.12
C VAL A 37 2.54 11.81 -2.13
N GLU A 38 1.84 12.91 -2.40
CA GLU A 38 1.78 14.09 -1.54
C GLU A 38 0.37 14.30 -1.00
N ALA A 39 0.26 14.93 0.16
CA ALA A 39 -1.03 15.33 0.70
C ALA A 39 -1.52 16.61 -0.01
N ASP A 40 -2.70 16.54 -0.65
CA ASP A 40 -3.39 17.68 -1.29
C ASP A 40 -4.37 18.38 -0.33
N GLY A 41 -4.20 18.13 0.97
CA GLY A 41 -5.05 18.65 2.04
C GLY A 41 -4.64 18.14 3.40
N LEU A 42 -5.30 18.64 4.45
CA LEU A 42 -4.99 18.25 5.83
C LEU A 42 -5.33 16.77 6.08
N ILE A 43 -4.33 16.00 6.49
CA ILE A 43 -4.47 14.64 6.99
C ILE A 43 -4.14 14.65 8.47
N LYS A 44 -5.12 14.30 9.31
CA LYS A 44 -4.93 14.28 10.76
C LYS A 44 -4.15 13.03 11.17
N ASP A 45 -3.53 13.10 12.35
CA ASP A 45 -2.95 11.92 12.98
C ASP A 45 -3.98 10.78 13.08
N MET A 46 -3.50 9.54 13.00
CA MET A 46 -4.29 8.30 13.00
C MET A 46 -5.31 8.15 11.84
N THR A 47 -5.20 8.94 10.77
CA THR A 47 -6.08 8.82 9.60
C THR A 47 -5.71 7.61 8.74
N PHE A 48 -6.71 6.80 8.36
CA PHE A 48 -6.54 5.74 7.36
C PHE A 48 -6.22 6.36 5.99
N ILE A 49 -5.08 5.97 5.40
CA ILE A 49 -4.60 6.47 4.10
C ILE A 49 -5.10 5.60 2.96
N ALA A 50 -4.59 4.36 2.88
CA ALA A 50 -4.96 3.38 1.87
C ALA A 50 -4.54 1.98 2.33
N GLU A 51 -5.25 0.97 1.85
CA GLU A 51 -4.77 -0.42 1.87
C GLU A 51 -3.71 -0.61 0.77
N TYR A 52 -2.67 -1.40 1.01
CA TYR A 52 -1.74 -1.77 -0.06
C TYR A 52 -2.34 -2.90 -0.89
N THR A 53 -2.80 -2.60 -2.11
CA THR A 53 -3.49 -3.59 -2.96
C THR A 53 -2.66 -4.00 -4.17
N GLY A 54 -2.88 -5.23 -4.61
CA GLY A 54 -2.24 -5.84 -5.77
C GLY A 54 -2.62 -7.31 -5.86
N ASP A 55 -1.98 -8.02 -6.79
CA ASP A 55 -2.18 -9.46 -6.92
C ASP A 55 -1.49 -10.19 -5.76
N VAL A 56 -2.21 -11.09 -5.10
CA VAL A 56 -1.61 -11.93 -4.05
C VAL A 56 -0.99 -13.16 -4.70
N ASP A 57 0.27 -13.41 -4.38
CA ASP A 57 1.00 -14.58 -4.87
C ASP A 57 1.90 -15.15 -3.76
N TYR A 58 2.45 -16.34 -4.02
CA TYR A 58 3.42 -16.96 -3.15
C TYR A 58 4.79 -16.28 -3.30
N LEU A 59 5.43 -15.96 -2.17
CA LEU A 59 6.73 -15.30 -2.12
C LEU A 59 7.79 -16.08 -2.94
N LYS A 60 7.78 -17.42 -2.84
CA LYS A 60 8.68 -18.32 -3.57
C LYS A 60 8.61 -18.19 -5.10
N LYS A 61 7.46 -17.77 -5.65
CA LYS A 61 7.29 -17.57 -7.10
C LYS A 61 7.83 -16.23 -7.58
N ARG A 62 8.18 -15.34 -6.65
CA ARG A 62 8.56 -13.94 -6.91
C ARG A 62 10.01 -13.63 -6.54
N GLU A 63 10.81 -14.65 -6.23
CA GLU A 63 12.22 -14.50 -5.85
C GLU A 63 13.09 -13.87 -6.95
N SER A 64 12.73 -14.08 -8.22
CA SER A 64 13.41 -13.49 -9.37
C SER A 64 12.59 -12.40 -10.07
N ASP A 65 11.58 -11.85 -9.39
CA ASP A 65 10.74 -10.76 -9.92
C ASP A 65 11.48 -9.42 -9.79
N ASP A 66 11.37 -8.56 -10.81
CA ASP A 66 12.01 -7.24 -10.87
C ASP A 66 11.07 -6.11 -10.40
N CYS A 67 9.86 -6.44 -9.94
CA CYS A 67 8.92 -5.49 -9.36
C CYS A 67 9.48 -4.82 -8.10
N ASP A 68 9.58 -3.49 -8.13
CA ASP A 68 9.98 -2.64 -7.00
C ASP A 68 8.85 -2.40 -5.97
N SER A 69 7.65 -2.86 -6.27
CA SER A 69 6.40 -2.57 -5.55
C SER A 69 5.79 -3.85 -4.97
N MET A 70 6.60 -4.65 -4.27
CA MET A 70 6.15 -5.84 -3.54
C MET A 70 5.98 -5.54 -2.05
N MET A 71 4.92 -6.07 -1.45
CA MET A 71 4.64 -5.91 -0.02
C MET A 71 4.29 -7.26 0.61
N THR A 72 4.99 -7.63 1.68
CA THR A 72 4.72 -8.87 2.41
C THR A 72 3.30 -8.87 2.99
N LEU A 73 2.52 -9.92 2.72
CA LEU A 73 1.16 -10.10 3.24
C LEU A 73 1.13 -11.08 4.42
N LEU A 74 1.81 -12.21 4.27
CA LEU A 74 1.83 -13.28 5.27
C LEU A 74 3.22 -13.92 5.30
N LEU A 75 3.82 -14.00 6.49
CA LEU A 75 5.02 -14.78 6.73
C LEU A 75 4.67 -16.03 7.52
N THR A 76 5.08 -17.18 6.99
CA THR A 76 4.86 -18.49 7.58
C THR A 76 6.19 -19.08 8.06
N ALA A 77 6.13 -19.96 9.06
CA ALA A 77 7.33 -20.65 9.56
C ALA A 77 8.00 -21.50 8.46
N GLU A 78 7.20 -22.16 7.63
CA GLU A 78 7.63 -22.81 6.41
C GLU A 78 7.52 -21.80 5.27
N GLY A 79 8.65 -21.28 4.77
CA GLY A 79 8.69 -20.17 3.80
C GLY A 79 7.88 -20.39 2.51
N ASP A 80 7.61 -21.65 2.15
CA ASP A 80 6.86 -22.04 0.95
C ASP A 80 5.40 -21.52 0.93
N ASN A 81 4.82 -21.21 2.09
CA ASN A 81 3.45 -20.70 2.22
C ASN A 81 3.38 -19.18 2.48
N SER A 82 4.51 -18.48 2.42
CA SER A 82 4.52 -17.02 2.60
C SER A 82 3.91 -16.34 1.39
N LEU A 83 3.15 -15.27 1.63
CA LEU A 83 2.41 -14.54 0.61
C LEU A 83 2.93 -13.11 0.49
N VAL A 84 2.93 -12.62 -0.74
CA VAL A 84 3.32 -11.25 -1.11
C VAL A 84 2.24 -10.63 -1.99
N ILE A 85 1.98 -9.35 -1.79
CA ILE A 85 1.18 -8.51 -2.69
C ILE A 85 2.11 -7.95 -3.76
N CYS A 86 1.81 -8.23 -5.02
CA CYS A 86 2.50 -7.74 -6.21
C CYS A 86 1.65 -6.66 -6.86
N ALA A 87 2.08 -5.40 -6.78
CA ALA A 87 1.34 -4.30 -7.38
C ALA A 87 1.71 -4.06 -8.86
N ASP A 88 2.35 -4.99 -9.57
CA ASP A 88 2.91 -4.85 -10.93
C ASP A 88 1.85 -4.54 -12.00
N LYS A 89 0.77 -5.33 -12.05
CA LYS A 89 -0.29 -5.24 -13.08
C LYS A 89 -1.54 -4.53 -12.59
N ARG A 90 -1.88 -4.73 -11.31
CA ARG A 90 -3.06 -4.18 -10.63
C ARG A 90 -2.60 -3.63 -9.29
N GLY A 91 -3.12 -2.48 -8.91
CA GLY A 91 -2.79 -1.84 -7.64
C GLY A 91 -3.52 -0.52 -7.48
N ASN A 92 -3.25 0.16 -6.38
CA ASN A 92 -3.82 1.48 -6.06
C ASN A 92 -2.71 2.48 -5.72
N ILE A 93 -3.08 3.64 -5.17
CA ILE A 93 -2.15 4.73 -4.84
C ILE A 93 -1.04 4.33 -3.84
N ALA A 94 -1.27 3.32 -3.00
CA ALA A 94 -0.34 2.94 -1.94
C ALA A 94 1.03 2.49 -2.47
N ARG A 95 1.09 1.95 -3.70
CA ARG A 95 2.35 1.53 -4.33
C ARG A 95 3.31 2.68 -4.66
N PHE A 96 2.80 3.92 -4.72
CA PHE A 96 3.58 5.12 -5.06
C PHE A 96 4.03 5.90 -3.82
N ILE A 97 3.71 5.42 -2.62
CA ILE A 97 4.16 6.08 -1.38
C ILE A 97 5.66 5.83 -1.22
N SER A 98 6.43 6.92 -1.14
CA SER A 98 7.88 6.88 -0.99
C SER A 98 8.30 6.27 0.36
N GLY A 99 9.41 5.53 0.36
CA GLY A 99 10.07 5.05 1.58
C GLY A 99 11.09 6.05 2.12
N ILE A 100 11.53 5.85 3.37
CA ILE A 100 12.63 6.61 3.97
C ILE A 100 13.97 5.92 3.72
N ASN A 101 15.06 6.69 3.81
CA ASN A 101 16.41 6.11 3.80
C ASN A 101 16.76 5.59 5.20
N ASN A 102 16.78 4.26 5.36
CA ASN A 102 17.09 3.62 6.65
C ASN A 102 18.58 3.68 7.06
N HIS A 103 19.46 4.27 6.26
CA HIS A 103 20.89 4.42 6.57
C HIS A 103 21.26 5.81 7.09
N THR A 104 20.33 6.76 7.05
CA THR A 104 20.52 8.13 7.54
C THR A 104 19.49 8.42 8.63
N PRO A 105 19.90 8.99 9.79
CA PRO A 105 18.97 9.36 10.87
C PRO A 105 17.91 10.39 10.44
#